data_AF-A0A5D0V4A3-F1
#
_entry.id   AF-A0A5D0V4A3-F1
#
_cell.length_a   1.000
_cell.length_b   1.000
_cell.length_c   1.000
_cell.angle_alpha   90.00
_cell.angle_beta   90.00
_cell.angle_gamma   90.00
#
_symmetry.space_group_name_H-M   'P 1'
#
loop_
_entity.id
_entity.type
_entity.pdbx_description
1 polymer ?
#
loop_
_entity_poly.entity_id
_entity_poly.type
_entity_poly.pdbx_seq_one_letter_code
_entity_poly.pdbx_strand_id
1 'polypeptide(L)'
;MLSGLALCGVCGEPMRATLQNSARRGVPSYTCKASRCVSRNATELDAYVGAIVVERLSRPDVAELLAGRHRPDSAALQLDAAALRERLDGLATAYADGAIDVRQLREGSERLRARLAELEQQMAATGRDDTLAGLIGAADPGEAWEALDLHRRRAAVDTLMTVTIHRTRNGRPPGWTPGSSYFDPSTVDIAWRG
;
A
#
# COMPACT_ATOMS: atom_id res chain seq x y z
N MET A 1 -2.92 -6.04 10.64
CA MET A 1 -2.18 -5.48 9.48
C MET A 1 -2.99 -5.46 8.19
N LEU A 2 -3.62 -6.53 7.73
CA LEU A 2 -4.15 -6.66 6.36
C LEU A 2 -5.60 -6.22 6.10
N SER A 3 -6.28 -5.61 7.08
CA SER A 3 -7.67 -5.18 6.93
C SER A 3 -7.81 -4.14 5.80
N GLY A 4 -8.71 -4.39 4.86
CA GLY A 4 -8.92 -3.54 3.67
C GLY A 4 -7.84 -3.63 2.60
N LEU A 5 -6.76 -4.40 2.83
CA LEU A 5 -5.66 -4.61 1.87
C LEU A 5 -5.73 -6.00 1.23
N ALA A 6 -5.96 -7.03 2.04
CA ALA A 6 -6.12 -8.39 1.52
C ALA A 6 -7.46 -8.53 0.78
N LEU A 7 -7.44 -9.30 -0.31
CA LEU A 7 -8.58 -9.55 -1.18
C LEU A 7 -9.13 -10.97 -0.98
N CYS A 8 -10.43 -11.12 -1.19
CA CYS A 8 -11.08 -12.42 -1.19
C CYS A 8 -10.84 -13.14 -2.52
N GLY A 9 -10.19 -14.29 -2.52
CA GLY A 9 -9.95 -15.12 -3.70
C GLY A 9 -11.18 -15.82 -4.29
N VAL A 10 -12.38 -15.51 -3.79
CA VAL A 10 -13.67 -16.02 -4.30
C VAL A 10 -14.46 -14.93 -5.01
N CYS A 11 -14.51 -13.72 -4.44
CA CYS A 11 -15.35 -12.63 -4.95
C CYS A 11 -14.59 -11.32 -5.21
N GLY A 12 -13.26 -11.30 -5.02
CA GLY A 12 -12.40 -10.13 -5.23
C GLY A 12 -12.50 -9.04 -4.15
N GLU A 13 -13.59 -9.00 -3.39
CA GLU A 13 -13.84 -7.95 -2.39
C GLU A 13 -12.83 -7.93 -1.24
N PRO A 14 -12.57 -6.76 -0.63
CA PRO A 14 -11.62 -6.64 0.47
C PRO A 14 -12.03 -7.42 1.71
N MET A 15 -11.02 -7.86 2.45
CA MET A 15 -11.15 -8.51 3.75
C MET A 15 -11.25 -7.48 4.86
N ARG A 16 -12.07 -7.72 5.88
CA ARG A 16 -12.17 -6.86 7.09
C ARG A 16 -11.67 -7.60 8.33
N ALA A 17 -11.01 -6.90 9.24
CA ALA A 17 -10.71 -7.43 10.56
C ALA A 17 -12.00 -7.67 11.36
N THR A 18 -12.07 -8.81 12.02
CA THR A 18 -13.20 -9.29 12.82
C THR A 18 -12.68 -10.11 14.00
N LEU A 19 -13.52 -10.31 15.01
CA LEU A 19 -13.26 -11.28 16.08
C LEU A 19 -14.21 -12.47 15.88
N GLN A 20 -13.65 -13.66 15.66
CA GLN A 20 -14.44 -14.91 15.59
C GLN A 20 -14.54 -15.56 16.98
N ASN A 21 -15.62 -16.32 17.21
CA ASN A 21 -15.95 -16.96 18.50
C ASN A 21 -16.06 -15.96 19.66
N SER A 22 -17.22 -15.32 19.78
CA SER A 22 -17.53 -14.30 20.79
C SER A 22 -17.60 -14.81 22.24
N ALA A 23 -17.49 -16.12 22.48
CA ALA A 23 -17.48 -16.68 23.82
C ALA A 23 -16.08 -16.54 24.46
N ARG A 24 -15.91 -15.47 25.25
CA ARG A 24 -14.82 -15.17 26.20
C ARG A 24 -13.39 -14.95 25.68
N ARG A 25 -12.99 -15.40 24.48
CA ARG A 25 -11.73 -15.00 23.80
C ARG A 25 -11.91 -14.99 22.30
N GLY A 26 -12.31 -13.84 21.76
CA GLY A 26 -12.43 -13.67 20.31
C GLY A 26 -11.08 -13.88 19.62
N VAL A 27 -11.05 -14.72 18.60
CA VAL A 27 -9.85 -14.95 17.77
C VAL A 27 -9.82 -13.88 16.67
N PRO A 28 -8.79 -13.01 16.63
CA PRO A 28 -8.63 -12.05 15.54
C PRO A 28 -8.60 -12.76 14.19
N SER A 29 -9.45 -12.34 13.27
CA SER A 29 -9.59 -12.96 11.96
C SER A 29 -9.92 -11.94 10.88
N TYR A 30 -9.42 -12.15 9.68
CA TYR A 30 -9.88 -11.45 8.48
C TYR A 30 -11.04 -12.21 7.87
N THR A 31 -12.19 -11.54 7.72
CA THR A 31 -13.37 -12.11 7.07
C THR A 31 -13.72 -11.31 5.82
N CYS A 32 -14.09 -11.97 4.73
CA CYS A 32 -14.57 -11.29 3.52
C CYS A 32 -15.74 -10.34 3.83
N LYS A 33 -15.66 -9.10 3.33
CA LYS A 33 -16.62 -8.03 3.63
C LYS A 33 -17.99 -8.26 3.00
N ALA A 34 -18.05 -8.81 1.79
CA ALA A 34 -19.30 -9.00 1.05
C ALA A 34 -20.16 -10.12 1.65
N SER A 35 -19.72 -11.38 1.47
CA SER A 35 -20.55 -12.55 1.80
C SER A 35 -19.84 -13.55 2.71
N ARG A 36 -18.79 -13.11 3.44
CA ARG A 36 -17.97 -13.98 4.31
C ARG A 36 -17.48 -15.25 3.59
N CYS A 37 -17.15 -15.13 2.31
CA CYS A 37 -16.75 -16.25 1.46
C CYS A 37 -15.55 -17.02 2.01
N VAL A 38 -14.62 -16.30 2.64
CA VAL A 38 -13.44 -16.82 3.31
C VAL A 38 -13.22 -16.09 4.63
N SER A 39 -12.60 -16.79 5.58
CA SER A 39 -12.08 -16.24 6.82
C SER A 39 -10.69 -16.81 7.08
N ARG A 40 -9.82 -16.03 7.72
CA ARG A 40 -8.47 -16.45 8.09
C ARG A 40 -8.04 -15.86 9.42
N ASN A 41 -7.32 -16.63 10.23
CA ASN A 41 -6.69 -16.14 11.45
C ASN A 41 -5.78 -14.94 11.11
N ALA A 42 -6.02 -13.80 11.76
CA ALA A 42 -5.32 -12.57 11.44
C ALA A 42 -3.87 -12.60 11.93
N THR A 43 -3.60 -13.19 13.11
CA THR A 43 -2.25 -13.27 13.67
C THR A 43 -1.34 -14.11 12.79
N GLU A 44 -1.81 -15.28 12.38
CA GLU A 44 -1.01 -16.21 11.56
C GLU A 44 -0.79 -15.65 10.15
N LEU A 45 -1.82 -15.04 9.56
CA LEU A 45 -1.70 -14.41 8.26
C LEU A 45 -0.77 -13.20 8.29
N ASP A 46 -0.88 -12.34 9.32
CA ASP A 46 -0.02 -11.16 9.45
C ASP A 46 1.45 -11.57 9.63
N ALA A 47 1.72 -12.61 10.43
CA ALA A 47 3.07 -13.15 10.61
C ALA A 47 3.64 -13.74 9.30
N TYR A 48 2.83 -14.51 8.58
CA TYR A 48 3.22 -15.08 7.29
C TYR A 48 3.55 -14.01 6.25
N VAL A 49 2.67 -13.01 6.08
CA VAL A 49 2.91 -11.92 5.13
C VAL A 49 4.10 -11.05 5.56
N GLY A 50 4.25 -10.79 6.86
CA GLY A 50 5.40 -10.05 7.40
C GLY A 50 6.73 -10.76 7.07
N ALA A 51 6.80 -12.08 7.26
CA ALA A 51 7.99 -12.85 6.91
C ALA A 51 8.36 -12.74 5.42
N ILE A 52 7.36 -12.75 4.53
CA ILE A 52 7.58 -12.61 3.08
C ILE A 52 8.04 -11.21 2.71
N VAL A 53 7.52 -10.17 3.37
CA VAL A 53 8.00 -8.80 3.21
C VAL A 53 9.48 -8.69 3.62
N VAL A 54 9.83 -9.22 4.79
CA VAL A 54 11.22 -9.23 5.29
C VAL A 54 12.15 -9.99 4.36
N GLU A 55 11.75 -11.19 3.89
CA GLU A 55 12.53 -11.98 2.95
C GLU A 55 12.78 -11.19 1.65
N ARG A 56 11.74 -10.54 1.11
CA ARG A 56 11.85 -9.73 -0.10
C ARG A 56 12.81 -8.57 0.08
N LEU A 57 12.66 -7.80 1.16
CA LEU A 57 13.51 -6.64 1.47
C LEU A 57 14.97 -7.02 1.76
N SER A 58 15.22 -8.26 2.19
CA SER A 58 16.56 -8.81 2.39
C SER A 58 17.28 -9.13 1.09
N ARG A 59 16.59 -9.11 -0.07
CA ARG A 59 17.22 -9.40 -1.36
C ARG A 59 17.86 -8.14 -1.97
N PRO A 60 19.08 -8.26 -2.52
CA PRO A 60 19.85 -7.11 -3.01
C PRO A 60 19.19 -6.38 -4.20
N ASP A 61 18.35 -7.08 -4.98
CA ASP A 61 17.63 -6.51 -6.13
C ASP A 61 16.59 -5.45 -5.72
N VAL A 62 16.05 -5.53 -4.50
CA VAL A 62 15.07 -4.56 -4.00
C VAL A 62 15.71 -3.22 -3.68
N ALA A 63 16.91 -3.25 -3.11
CA ALA A 63 17.67 -2.05 -2.84
C ALA A 63 17.94 -1.27 -4.15
N GLU A 64 18.29 -1.97 -5.24
CA GLU A 64 18.50 -1.33 -6.55
C GLU A 64 17.20 -0.85 -7.20
N LEU A 65 16.12 -1.64 -7.14
CA LEU A 65 14.84 -1.28 -7.76
C LEU A 65 14.14 -0.09 -7.04
N LEU A 66 14.47 0.12 -5.77
CA LEU A 66 14.01 1.27 -4.97
C LEU A 66 15.01 2.43 -4.99
N ALA A 67 16.32 2.19 -5.02
CA ALA A 67 17.35 3.25 -5.13
C ALA A 67 17.45 3.85 -6.54
N GLY A 68 17.02 3.13 -7.58
CA GLY A 68 17.01 3.60 -8.97
C GLY A 68 16.00 4.70 -9.27
N ARG A 69 15.09 5.03 -8.34
CA ARG A 69 14.22 6.20 -8.44
C ARG A 69 14.99 7.39 -7.85
N HIS A 70 15.64 8.16 -8.73
CA HIS A 70 16.23 9.46 -8.40
C HIS A 70 15.23 10.25 -7.56
N ARG A 71 15.51 10.43 -6.26
CA ARG A 71 14.68 11.13 -5.29
C ARG A 71 14.59 12.59 -5.73
N PRO A 72 13.49 13.04 -6.37
CA PRO A 72 13.29 14.47 -6.50
C PRO A 72 13.06 14.98 -5.07
N ASP A 73 13.68 16.09 -4.70
CA ASP A 73 13.44 16.69 -3.40
C ASP A 73 11.93 16.96 -3.26
N SER A 74 11.27 16.25 -2.33
CA SER A 74 9.82 16.35 -2.14
C SER A 74 9.42 17.76 -1.73
N ALA A 75 10.31 18.50 -1.06
CA ALA A 75 10.11 19.91 -0.74
C ALA A 75 10.17 20.78 -2.00
N ALA A 76 11.09 20.50 -2.92
CA ALA A 76 11.18 21.20 -4.20
C ALA A 76 9.94 20.95 -5.07
N LEU A 77 9.46 19.70 -5.15
CA LEU A 77 8.23 19.37 -5.88
C LEU A 77 6.99 20.07 -5.28
N GLN A 78 6.91 20.16 -3.95
CA GLN A 78 5.83 20.90 -3.27
C GLN A 78 5.90 22.40 -3.57
N LEU A 79 7.10 22.98 -3.57
CA LEU A 79 7.32 24.39 -3.91
C LEU A 79 6.91 24.68 -5.36
N ASP A 80 7.29 23.82 -6.30
CA ASP A 80 6.92 23.94 -7.71
C ASP A 80 5.41 23.81 -7.91
N ALA A 81 4.77 22.86 -7.22
CA ALA A 81 3.31 22.71 -7.26
C ALA A 81 2.59 23.94 -6.70
N ALA A 82 3.10 24.54 -5.61
CA ALA A 82 2.56 25.78 -5.07
C ALA A 82 2.69 26.94 -6.07
N ALA A 83 3.86 27.09 -6.71
CA ALA A 83 4.08 28.12 -7.72
C ALA A 83 3.17 27.96 -8.95
N LEU A 84 2.87 26.73 -9.38
CA LEU A 84 1.93 26.48 -10.47
C LEU A 84 0.48 26.83 -10.10
N ARG A 85 0.07 26.57 -8.85
CA ARG A 85 -1.26 26.97 -8.34
C ARG A 85 -1.38 28.49 -8.30
N GLU A 86 -0.36 29.18 -7.82
CA GLU A 86 -0.31 30.65 -7.83
C GLU A 86 -0.41 31.23 -9.26
N ARG A 87 0.24 30.59 -10.24
CA ARG A 87 0.11 31.01 -11.66
C ARG A 87 -1.28 30.77 -12.23
N LEU A 88 -1.97 29.70 -11.81
CA LEU A 88 -3.36 29.45 -12.21
C LEU A 88 -4.29 30.53 -11.65
N ASP A 89 -4.09 30.93 -10.39
CA ASP A 89 -4.83 32.02 -9.76
C ASP A 89 -4.54 33.35 -10.48
N GLY A 90 -3.28 33.60 -10.82
CA GLY A 90 -2.87 34.77 -11.61
C GLY A 90 -3.54 34.84 -13.00
N LEU A 91 -3.72 33.71 -13.69
CA LEU A 91 -4.48 33.67 -14.95
C LEU A 91 -5.95 34.02 -14.74
N ALA A 92 -6.56 33.57 -13.64
CA ALA A 92 -7.94 33.91 -13.33
C ALA A 92 -8.11 35.42 -13.05
N THR A 93 -7.17 36.02 -12.31
CA THR A 93 -7.13 37.47 -12.08
C THR A 93 -6.95 38.24 -13.40
N ALA A 94 -5.98 37.86 -14.24
CA ALA A 94 -5.72 38.53 -15.51
C ALA A 94 -6.94 38.50 -16.46
N TYR A 95 -7.72 37.42 -16.45
CA TYR A 95 -8.97 37.34 -17.21
C TYR A 95 -10.06 38.25 -16.61
N ALA A 96 -10.20 38.27 -15.29
CA ALA A 96 -11.15 39.15 -14.61
C ALA A 96 -10.86 40.64 -14.87
N ASP A 97 -9.59 41.00 -14.96
CA ASP A 97 -9.13 42.36 -15.28
C ASP A 97 -9.23 42.69 -16.78
N GLY A 98 -9.63 41.72 -17.62
CA GLY A 98 -9.73 41.89 -19.07
C GLY A 98 -8.38 41.98 -19.80
N ALA A 99 -7.28 41.63 -19.13
CA ALA A 99 -5.93 41.66 -19.71
C ALA A 99 -5.69 40.49 -20.69
N ILE A 100 -6.46 39.41 -20.57
CA ILE A 100 -6.42 38.25 -21.47
C ILE A 100 -7.84 37.83 -21.87
N ASP A 101 -7.96 37.17 -23.02
CA ASP A 101 -9.22 36.60 -23.48
C ASP A 101 -9.46 35.17 -22.94
N VAL A 102 -10.66 34.65 -23.16
CA VAL A 102 -11.07 33.31 -22.69
C VAL A 102 -10.26 32.19 -23.32
N ARG A 103 -9.75 32.38 -24.55
CA ARG A 103 -8.93 31.40 -25.25
C ARG A 103 -7.56 31.31 -24.60
N GLN A 104 -6.94 32.45 -24.30
CA GLN A 104 -5.66 32.54 -23.59
C GLN A 104 -5.76 31.95 -22.18
N LEU A 105 -6.84 32.25 -21.44
CA LEU A 105 -7.12 31.64 -20.14
C LEU A 105 -7.19 30.11 -20.25
N ARG A 106 -7.94 29.59 -21.23
CA ARG A 106 -8.12 28.15 -21.42
C ARG A 106 -6.81 27.46 -21.75
N GLU A 107 -6.09 27.94 -22.76
CA GLU A 107 -4.81 27.36 -23.21
C GLU A 107 -3.74 27.42 -22.10
N GLY A 108 -3.64 28.55 -21.39
CA GLY A 108 -2.73 28.71 -20.26
C GLY A 108 -3.07 27.77 -19.09
N SER A 109 -4.35 27.69 -18.73
CA SER A 109 -4.81 26.84 -17.63
C SER A 109 -4.65 25.35 -17.93
N GLU A 110 -4.94 24.92 -19.16
CA GLU A 110 -4.74 23.53 -19.59
C GLU A 110 -3.27 23.11 -19.42
N ARG A 111 -2.33 23.95 -19.86
CA ARG A 111 -0.89 23.67 -19.75
C ARG A 111 -0.41 23.60 -18.30
N LEU A 112 -0.83 24.56 -17.46
CA LEU A 112 -0.43 24.59 -16.04
C LEU A 112 -1.02 23.43 -15.25
N ARG A 113 -2.28 23.05 -15.51
CA ARG A 113 -2.91 21.87 -14.88
C ARG A 113 -2.25 20.57 -15.30
N ALA A 114 -1.87 20.42 -16.57
CA ALA A 114 -1.14 19.25 -17.03
C ALA A 114 0.21 19.10 -16.30
N ARG A 115 0.96 20.20 -16.14
CA ARG A 115 2.23 20.19 -15.40
C ARG A 115 2.03 19.92 -13.90
N LEU A 116 0.98 20.48 -13.31
CA LEU A 116 0.63 20.21 -11.92
C LEU A 116 0.31 18.73 -11.69
N ALA A 117 -0.47 18.11 -12.58
CA ALA A 117 -0.78 16.68 -12.52
C ALA A 117 0.48 15.80 -12.62
N GLU A 118 1.45 16.18 -13.46
CA GLU A 118 2.73 15.49 -13.57
C GLU A 118 3.54 15.57 -12.26
N LEU A 119 3.63 16.75 -11.64
CA LEU A 119 4.29 16.91 -10.35
C LEU A 119 3.59 16.14 -9.24
N GLU A 120 2.26 16.14 -9.22
CA GLU A 120 1.47 15.37 -8.25
C GLU A 120 1.71 13.86 -8.39
N GLN A 121 1.88 13.35 -9.63
CA GLN A 121 2.28 11.97 -9.88
C GLN A 121 3.70 11.67 -9.38
N GLN A 122 4.66 12.57 -9.60
CA GLN A 122 6.04 12.43 -9.10
C GLN A 122 6.10 12.46 -7.57
N MET A 123 5.32 13.31 -6.93
CA MET A 123 5.19 13.36 -5.47
C MET A 123 4.57 12.07 -4.91
N ALA A 124 3.55 11.52 -5.57
CA ALA A 124 2.94 10.25 -5.18
C ALA A 124 3.91 9.06 -5.30
N ALA A 125 4.80 9.08 -6.30
CA ALA A 125 5.87 8.10 -6.43
C ALA A 125 6.91 8.25 -5.30
N THR A 126 7.32 9.48 -4.99
CA THR A 126 8.32 9.78 -3.94
C THR A 126 7.81 9.44 -2.54
N GLY A 127 6.53 9.68 -2.25
CA GLY A 127 5.91 9.34 -0.97
C GLY A 127 5.86 7.83 -0.69
N ARG A 128 5.84 6.97 -1.73
CA ARG A 128 5.94 5.51 -1.57
C ARG A 128 7.34 5.10 -1.11
N ASP A 129 8.38 5.76 -1.62
CA ASP A 129 9.77 5.45 -1.26
C ASP A 129 10.09 5.85 0.20
N ASP A 130 9.45 6.90 0.72
CA ASP A 130 9.61 7.34 2.11
C ASP A 130 8.98 6.38 3.13
N THR A 131 7.94 5.62 2.72
CA THR A 131 7.34 4.59 3.59
C THR A 131 8.27 3.41 3.86
N LEU A 132 9.10 3.06 2.86
CA LEU A 132 10.11 2.00 2.93
C LEU A 132 11.48 2.51 3.43
N ALA A 133 11.65 3.82 3.63
CA ALA A 133 12.86 4.41 4.16
C ALA A 133 13.18 3.88 5.58
N GLY A 134 14.39 3.34 5.77
CA GLY A 134 14.81 2.70 7.03
C GLY A 134 14.61 1.18 7.09
N LEU A 135 13.85 0.59 6.16
CA LEU A 135 13.87 -0.86 5.91
C LEU A 135 14.93 -1.23 4.85
N ILE A 136 15.10 -0.37 3.85
CA ILE A 136 16.06 -0.56 2.76
C ILE A 136 17.47 -0.30 3.29
N GLY A 137 18.35 -1.30 3.20
CA GLY A 137 19.74 -1.21 3.68
C GLY A 137 19.90 -1.33 5.19
N ALA A 138 18.85 -1.71 5.93
CA ALA A 138 18.97 -2.08 7.33
C ALA A 138 19.89 -3.31 7.48
N ALA A 139 20.73 -3.31 8.51
CA ALA A 139 21.61 -4.45 8.81
C ALA A 139 20.81 -5.72 9.15
N ASP A 140 19.65 -5.55 9.79
CA ASP A 140 18.67 -6.60 10.06
C ASP A 140 17.26 -6.14 9.62
N PRO A 141 16.79 -6.55 8.43
CA PRO A 141 15.46 -6.21 7.94
C PRO A 141 14.31 -6.75 8.81
N GLY A 142 14.54 -7.84 9.56
CA GLY A 142 13.54 -8.43 10.45
C GLY A 142 13.34 -7.57 11.70
N GLU A 143 14.42 -7.13 12.34
CA GLU A 143 14.35 -6.19 13.47
C GLU A 143 13.74 -4.85 13.04
N ALA A 144 14.16 -4.33 11.89
CA ALA A 144 13.62 -3.10 11.33
C ALA A 144 12.11 -3.20 11.06
N TRP A 145 11.64 -4.34 10.53
CA TRP A 145 10.21 -4.61 10.33
C TRP A 145 9.43 -4.64 11.65
N GLU A 146 9.97 -5.30 12.68
CA GLU A 146 9.31 -5.37 13.98
C GLU A 146 9.31 -4.03 14.72
N ALA A 147 10.27 -3.15 14.46
CA ALA A 147 10.28 -1.79 14.99
C ALA A 147 9.23 -0.87 14.32
N LEU A 148 8.70 -1.23 13.14
CA LEU A 148 7.68 -0.44 12.47
C LEU A 148 6.33 -0.47 13.20
N ASP A 149 5.70 0.70 13.27
CA ASP A 149 4.29 0.78 13.65
C ASP A 149 3.37 0.12 12.60
N LEU A 150 2.13 -0.12 12.99
CA LEU A 150 1.12 -0.77 12.16
C LEU A 150 0.84 -0.01 10.84
N HIS A 151 0.89 1.33 10.85
CA HIS A 151 0.63 2.14 9.66
C HIS A 151 1.74 1.95 8.63
N ARG A 152 3.00 1.95 9.06
CA ARG A 152 4.16 1.70 8.19
C ARG A 152 4.20 0.28 7.65
N ARG A 153 3.92 -0.74 8.50
CA ARG A 153 3.81 -2.14 8.03
C ARG A 153 2.71 -2.29 6.97
N ARG A 154 1.58 -1.61 7.15
CA ARG A 154 0.48 -1.58 6.17
C ARG A 154 0.89 -0.94 4.85
N ALA A 155 1.53 0.23 4.90
CA ALA A 155 1.98 0.94 3.71
C ALA A 155 3.02 0.13 2.93
N ALA A 156 3.93 -0.55 3.62
CA ALA A 156 4.91 -1.43 2.99
C ALA A 156 4.25 -2.61 2.27
N VAL A 157 3.28 -3.30 2.89
CA VAL A 157 2.53 -4.38 2.23
C VAL A 157 1.79 -3.86 1.00
N ASP A 158 1.05 -2.76 1.12
CA ASP A 158 0.26 -2.20 0.02
C ASP A 158 1.14 -1.76 -1.17
N THR A 159 2.34 -1.25 -0.86
CA THR A 159 3.32 -0.83 -1.87
C THR A 159 3.93 -2.04 -2.59
N LEU A 160 4.28 -3.09 -1.86
CA LEU A 160 5.07 -4.21 -2.40
C LEU A 160 4.21 -5.29 -3.05
N MET A 161 2.99 -5.53 -2.59
CA MET A 161 2.24 -6.73 -2.98
C MET A 161 0.72 -6.56 -2.94
N THR A 162 0.03 -7.48 -3.61
CA THR A 162 -1.39 -7.77 -3.43
C THR A 162 -1.52 -9.15 -2.79
N VAL A 163 -2.24 -9.23 -1.67
CA VAL A 163 -2.47 -10.48 -0.94
C VAL A 163 -3.89 -10.97 -1.22
N THR A 164 -4.03 -12.16 -1.79
CA THR A 164 -5.33 -12.78 -2.08
C THR A 164 -5.52 -14.05 -1.24
N ILE A 165 -6.64 -14.14 -0.54
CA ILE A 165 -6.93 -15.25 0.37
C ILE A 165 -7.96 -16.17 -0.27
N HIS A 166 -7.55 -17.40 -0.59
CA HIS A 166 -8.43 -18.42 -1.15
C HIS A 166 -9.10 -19.27 -0.06
N ARG A 167 -10.09 -20.06 -0.47
CA ARG A 167 -10.73 -21.05 0.42
C ARG A 167 -9.68 -22.08 0.83
N THR A 168 -9.73 -22.46 2.10
CA THR A 168 -9.02 -23.66 2.57
C THR A 168 -9.95 -24.85 2.58
N ARG A 169 -9.34 -26.04 2.64
CA ARG A 169 -10.07 -27.29 2.88
C ARG A 169 -10.79 -27.23 4.23
N ASN A 170 -11.99 -27.81 4.28
CA ASN A 170 -12.69 -28.00 5.55
C ASN A 170 -12.02 -29.12 6.36
N GLY A 171 -11.79 -28.87 7.65
CA GLY A 171 -11.25 -29.85 8.60
C GLY A 171 -9.75 -29.71 8.84
N ARG A 172 -9.17 -30.74 9.47
CA ARG A 172 -7.75 -30.78 9.83
C ARG A 172 -6.88 -30.85 8.56
N PRO A 173 -5.79 -30.06 8.46
CA PRO A 173 -4.86 -30.20 7.37
C PRO A 173 -4.17 -31.58 7.41
N PRO A 174 -3.66 -32.09 6.27
CA PRO A 174 -2.90 -33.34 6.25
C PRO A 174 -1.71 -33.29 7.22
N GLY A 175 -1.52 -34.35 8.02
CA GLY A 175 -0.43 -34.42 8.99
C GLY A 175 -0.62 -33.60 10.27
N TRP A 176 -1.82 -33.05 10.51
CA TRP A 176 -2.09 -32.24 11.70
C TRP A 176 -1.95 -33.05 13.01
N THR A 177 -1.20 -32.49 13.96
CA THR A 177 -1.10 -32.99 15.35
C THR A 177 -1.69 -32.00 16.36
N PRO A 178 -2.15 -32.44 17.54
CA PRO A 178 -2.62 -31.54 18.58
C PRO A 178 -1.61 -30.44 18.90
N GLY A 179 -2.06 -29.17 18.84
CA GLY A 179 -1.21 -27.99 19.03
C GLY A 179 -0.64 -27.38 17.75
N SER A 180 -0.70 -28.08 16.62
CA SER A 180 -0.30 -27.53 15.32
C SER A 180 -1.33 -26.53 14.79
N SER A 181 -0.85 -25.56 14.03
CA SER A 181 -1.71 -24.58 13.34
C SER A 181 -2.59 -25.23 12.27
N TYR A 182 -3.78 -24.65 12.04
CA TYR A 182 -4.65 -24.95 10.90
C TYR A 182 -4.39 -24.01 9.71
N PHE A 183 -3.44 -23.09 9.85
CA PHE A 183 -3.04 -22.15 8.81
C PHE A 183 -2.37 -22.91 7.66
N ASP A 184 -2.84 -22.63 6.44
CA ASP A 184 -2.32 -23.23 5.22
C ASP A 184 -1.81 -22.11 4.30
N PRO A 185 -0.49 -21.90 4.23
CA PRO A 185 0.12 -20.88 3.38
C PRO A 185 -0.22 -21.03 1.89
N SER A 186 -0.47 -22.26 1.42
CA SER A 186 -0.77 -22.52 0.00
C SER A 186 -2.10 -21.91 -0.45
N THR A 187 -2.95 -21.49 0.50
CA THR A 187 -4.22 -20.82 0.25
C THR A 187 -4.12 -19.30 0.24
N VAL A 188 -2.90 -18.76 0.31
CA VAL A 188 -2.61 -17.33 0.24
C VAL A 188 -1.76 -17.08 -1.00
N ASP A 189 -2.34 -16.39 -1.97
CA ASP A 189 -1.64 -15.95 -3.17
C ASP A 189 -1.05 -14.55 -2.96
N ILE A 190 0.17 -14.35 -3.46
CA ILE A 190 0.92 -13.09 -3.32
C ILE A 190 1.40 -12.68 -4.70
N ALA A 191 0.80 -11.60 -5.21
CA ALA A 191 1.22 -10.97 -6.44
C ALA A 191 2.07 -9.74 -6.10
N TRP A 192 3.35 -9.74 -6.51
CA TRP A 192 4.23 -8.58 -6.33
C TRP A 192 3.79 -7.42 -7.24
N ARG A 193 3.82 -6.21 -6.69
CA ARG A 193 3.60 -4.97 -7.46
C ARG A 193 4.97 -4.49 -7.95
N GLY A 194 5.22 -4.69 -9.24
CA GLY A 194 6.46 -4.35 -9.95
C GLY A 194 6.19 -4.08 -11.40
#